data_AF-A0AAU9RBW4-F1
#
_entry.id   AF-A0AAU9RBW4-F1
#
_cell.length_a   1.000
_cell.length_b   1.000
_cell.length_c   1.000
_cell.angle_alpha   90.00
_cell.angle_beta   90.00
_cell.angle_gamma   90.00
#
_symmetry.space_group_name_H-M   'P 1'
#
loop_
_entity.id
_entity.type
_entity.pdbx_description
1 polymer ?
#
loop_
_entity_poly.entity_id
_entity_poly.type
_entity_poly.pdbx_seq_one_letter_code
_entity_poly.pdbx_strand_id
1 'polypeptide(L)'
;MDQDPEFAVSLFWDAGNARLLPNQIPFLIANIEDSLRTADKRYYLAKKKVVVANSSLDFISENRAYLLEQGFVIVDAPHRERDCNYTNCKVKVERFDVAKNMILDQVLDQVLEKELSRNVLIISGDSDFSTTLQMLERNKRNTLKAVNEDATPDYIESAQHAWLWDDMATRAAKTIPLNLV
;
A
#
# COMPACT_ATOMS: atom_id res chain seq x y z
N MET A 1 -14.28 -10.58 21.40
CA MET A 1 -15.25 -10.57 20.29
C MET A 1 -14.42 -10.71 19.03
N ASP A 2 -14.49 -11.87 18.38
CA ASP A 2 -13.80 -12.04 17.10
C ASP A 2 -14.44 -11.13 16.07
N GLN A 3 -13.63 -10.33 15.39
CA GLN A 3 -14.10 -9.42 14.36
C GLN A 3 -14.58 -10.24 13.16
N ASP A 4 -15.68 -9.80 12.52
CA ASP A 4 -16.27 -10.50 11.39
C ASP A 4 -15.30 -10.45 10.18
N PRO A 5 -14.87 -11.61 9.64
CA PRO A 5 -13.91 -11.68 8.54
C PRO A 5 -14.40 -11.02 7.24
N GLU A 6 -15.72 -10.78 7.08
CA GLU A 6 -16.26 -10.07 5.93
C GLU A 6 -15.75 -8.62 5.83
N PHE A 7 -15.42 -8.00 6.96
CA PHE A 7 -14.92 -6.62 7.03
C PHE A 7 -13.41 -6.51 7.17
N ALA A 8 -12.69 -7.63 7.15
CA ALA A 8 -11.23 -7.62 7.11
C ALA A 8 -10.75 -7.01 5.78
N VAL A 9 -9.65 -6.26 5.86
CA VAL A 9 -9.00 -5.64 4.70
C VAL A 9 -7.55 -6.14 4.61
N SER A 10 -7.24 -6.91 3.56
CA SER A 10 -5.86 -7.28 3.23
C SER A 10 -5.15 -6.07 2.63
N LEU A 11 -3.96 -5.74 3.13
CA LEU A 11 -3.20 -4.56 2.71
C LEU A 11 -1.95 -4.95 1.94
N PHE A 12 -1.78 -4.33 0.77
CA PHE A 12 -0.58 -4.39 -0.05
C PHE A 12 -0.09 -2.98 -0.33
N TRP A 13 1.16 -2.70 0.03
CA TRP A 13 1.73 -1.38 -0.07
C TRP A 13 3.01 -1.39 -0.90
N ASP A 14 3.02 -0.63 -1.98
CA ASP A 14 4.22 -0.27 -2.74
C ASP A 14 4.87 0.97 -2.10
N ALA A 15 5.76 0.75 -1.12
CA ALA A 15 6.42 1.87 -0.44
C ALA A 15 7.55 2.50 -1.29
N GLY A 16 7.92 1.89 -2.42
CA GLY A 16 8.83 2.51 -3.39
C GLY A 16 8.21 3.76 -4.01
N ASN A 17 6.92 3.68 -4.34
CA ASN A 17 6.16 4.74 -5.02
C ASN A 17 5.19 5.52 -4.10
N ALA A 18 4.74 4.93 -2.99
CA ALA A 18 3.91 5.60 -1.98
C ALA A 18 4.71 5.74 -0.67
N ARG A 19 5.66 6.69 -0.66
CA ARG A 19 6.55 6.91 0.49
C ARG A 19 5.83 7.59 1.65
N LEU A 20 6.37 7.44 2.85
CA LEU A 20 5.97 8.20 4.04
C LEU A 20 7.08 9.13 4.48
N LEU A 21 6.67 10.25 5.06
CA LEU A 21 7.56 11.11 5.83
C LEU A 21 7.79 10.50 7.23
N PRO A 22 8.99 10.69 7.84
CA PRO A 22 9.32 10.09 9.14
C PRO A 22 8.31 10.36 10.26
N ASN A 23 7.71 11.56 10.28
CA ASN A 23 6.72 11.94 11.28
C ASN A 23 5.34 11.26 11.13
N GLN A 24 5.07 10.62 9.99
CA GLN A 24 3.81 9.92 9.72
C GLN A 24 3.83 8.46 10.22
N ILE A 25 5.01 7.87 10.39
CA ILE A 25 5.21 6.45 10.69
C ILE A 25 4.51 6.00 11.96
N PRO A 26 4.62 6.72 13.10
CA PRO A 26 3.97 6.27 14.34
C PRO A 26 2.45 6.17 14.23
N PHE A 27 1.85 6.92 13.32
CA PHE A 27 0.40 7.00 13.11
C PHE A 27 -0.08 6.15 11.93
N LEU A 28 0.81 5.49 11.19
CA LEU A 28 0.51 4.84 9.93
C LEU A 28 -0.70 3.90 10.00
N ILE A 29 -0.71 2.97 10.96
CA ILE A 29 -1.80 1.99 11.08
C ILE A 29 -3.11 2.69 11.47
N ALA A 30 -3.08 3.59 12.46
CA ALA A 30 -4.26 4.33 12.89
C ALA A 30 -4.85 5.16 11.74
N ASN A 31 -4.00 5.84 10.99
CA ASN A 31 -4.35 6.64 9.81
C ASN A 31 -5.07 5.83 8.73
N ILE A 32 -4.55 4.63 8.43
CA ILE A 32 -5.16 3.72 7.46
C ILE A 32 -6.49 3.20 8.00
N GLU A 33 -6.55 2.72 9.24
CA GLU A 33 -7.80 2.21 9.82
C GLU A 33 -8.89 3.28 9.91
N ASP A 34 -8.56 4.50 10.33
CA ASP A 34 -9.49 5.61 10.38
C ASP A 34 -10.01 5.95 8.98
N SER A 35 -9.14 5.90 7.98
CA SER A 35 -9.53 6.12 6.58
C SER A 35 -10.46 5.02 6.10
N LEU A 36 -10.16 3.74 6.35
CA LEU A 36 -11.04 2.62 6.03
C LEU A 36 -12.43 2.77 6.68
N ARG A 37 -12.48 3.23 7.93
CA ARG A 37 -13.73 3.46 8.67
C ARG A 37 -14.58 4.59 8.08
N THR A 38 -14.02 5.45 7.24
CA THR A 38 -14.79 6.45 6.48
C THR A 38 -15.57 5.84 5.32
N ALA A 39 -15.09 4.73 4.75
CA ALA A 39 -15.83 3.97 3.73
C ALA A 39 -16.84 3.01 4.37
N ASP A 40 -16.44 2.27 5.40
CA ASP A 40 -17.35 1.46 6.23
C ASP A 40 -16.81 1.36 7.66
N LYS A 41 -17.60 1.77 8.65
CA LYS A 41 -17.20 1.81 10.07
C LYS A 41 -16.76 0.46 10.65
N ARG A 42 -17.13 -0.65 9.99
CA ARG A 42 -16.79 -2.01 10.39
C ARG A 42 -15.45 -2.48 9.86
N TYR A 43 -14.88 -1.81 8.83
CA TYR A 43 -13.60 -2.21 8.27
C TYR A 43 -12.46 -2.14 9.29
N TYR A 44 -11.56 -3.11 9.20
CA TYR A 44 -10.35 -3.22 9.98
C TYR A 44 -9.25 -3.91 9.16
N LEU A 45 -7.98 -3.63 9.49
CA LEU A 45 -6.88 -4.25 8.78
C LEU A 45 -6.71 -5.72 9.19
N ALA A 46 -6.45 -6.57 8.21
CA ALA A 46 -6.01 -7.94 8.46
C ALA A 46 -4.68 -7.94 9.25
N LYS A 47 -4.45 -9.02 10.01
CA LYS A 47 -3.22 -9.17 10.82
C LYS A 47 -1.97 -9.08 9.95
N LYS A 48 -1.92 -9.89 8.90
CA LYS A 48 -0.84 -9.91 7.89
C LYS A 48 -1.04 -8.76 6.91
N LYS A 49 -0.02 -7.92 6.80
CA LYS A 49 0.06 -6.80 5.85
C LYS A 49 1.28 -7.02 4.99
N VAL A 50 1.29 -6.55 3.76
CA VAL A 50 2.44 -6.70 2.86
C VAL A 50 2.95 -5.32 2.47
N VAL A 51 4.25 -5.10 2.67
CA VAL A 51 4.95 -3.95 2.12
C VAL A 51 6.02 -4.45 1.16
N VAL A 52 5.98 -3.93 -0.06
CA VAL A 52 6.95 -4.21 -1.11
C VAL A 52 7.81 -2.96 -1.29
N ALA A 53 9.10 -3.11 -1.03
CA ALA A 53 10.05 -2.02 -1.08
C ALA A 53 11.47 -2.56 -1.14
N ASN A 54 12.41 -1.75 -1.61
CA ASN A 54 13.82 -2.09 -1.43
C ASN A 54 14.17 -1.94 0.06
N SER A 55 14.68 -3.02 0.65
CA SER A 55 15.04 -3.10 2.07
C SER A 55 16.16 -2.15 2.51
N SER A 56 16.96 -1.65 1.55
CA SER A 56 18.01 -0.66 1.79
C SER A 56 17.50 0.78 1.73
N LEU A 57 16.22 1.02 1.39
CA LEU A 57 15.65 2.37 1.53
C LEU A 57 15.68 2.77 3.01
N ASP A 58 16.23 3.96 3.31
CA ASP A 58 16.37 4.48 4.68
C ASP A 58 15.06 4.36 5.47
N PHE A 59 13.94 4.71 4.83
CA PHE A 59 12.61 4.54 5.40
C PHE A 59 12.34 3.10 5.90
N ILE A 60 12.63 2.08 5.08
CA ILE A 60 12.37 0.68 5.42
C ILE A 60 13.38 0.19 6.45
N SER A 61 14.66 0.53 6.27
CA SER A 61 15.74 0.05 7.12
C SER A 61 15.63 0.62 8.54
N GLU A 62 15.34 1.91 8.69
CA GLU A 62 15.19 2.60 9.97
C GLU A 62 13.93 2.16 10.73
N ASN A 63 12.86 1.78 10.01
CA ASN A 63 11.55 1.49 10.62
C ASN A 63 11.18 0.00 10.59
N ARG A 64 12.12 -0.87 10.23
CA ARG A 64 11.90 -2.31 10.04
C ARG A 64 11.26 -2.97 11.27
N ALA A 65 11.77 -2.69 12.46
CA ALA A 65 11.26 -3.29 13.70
C ALA A 65 9.80 -2.90 13.96
N TYR A 66 9.47 -1.62 13.80
CA TYR A 66 8.11 -1.13 13.92
C TYR A 66 7.17 -1.77 12.90
N LEU A 67 7.56 -1.83 11.62
CA LEU A 67 6.74 -2.45 10.57
C LEU A 67 6.46 -3.93 10.87
N LEU A 68 7.46 -4.69 11.32
CA LEU A 68 7.28 -6.08 11.73
C LEU A 68 6.34 -6.22 12.94
N GLU A 69 6.47 -5.36 13.94
CA GLU A 69 5.58 -5.33 15.11
C GLU A 69 4.13 -5.05 14.72
N GLN A 70 3.90 -4.20 13.71
CA GLN A 70 2.58 -3.91 13.15
C GLN A 70 2.03 -5.03 12.23
N GLY A 71 2.78 -6.11 12.04
CA GLY A 71 2.37 -7.29 11.27
C GLY A 71 2.64 -7.17 9.76
N PHE A 72 3.55 -6.28 9.34
CA PHE A 72 4.00 -6.24 7.95
C PHE A 72 4.97 -7.38 7.65
N VAL A 73 4.73 -8.05 6.52
CA VAL A 73 5.71 -8.83 5.79
C VAL A 73 6.41 -7.87 4.83
N ILE A 74 7.72 -7.74 4.99
CA ILE A 74 8.56 -6.89 4.14
C ILE A 74 9.11 -7.75 3.01
N VAL A 75 8.67 -7.46 1.79
CA VAL A 75 9.10 -8.15 0.57
C VAL A 75 10.12 -7.25 -0.13
N ASP A 76 11.37 -7.74 -0.19
CA ASP A 76 12.49 -6.97 -0.73
C ASP A 76 12.41 -6.88 -2.26
N ALA A 77 12.07 -5.70 -2.76
CA ALA A 77 12.06 -5.42 -4.19
C ALA A 77 13.46 -4.99 -4.63
N PRO A 78 14.17 -5.79 -5.46
CA PRO A 78 15.52 -5.47 -5.87
C PRO A 78 15.54 -4.15 -6.66
N HIS A 79 16.52 -3.31 -6.35
CA HIS A 79 16.75 -2.08 -7.12
C HIS A 79 17.12 -2.45 -8.56
N ARG A 80 16.40 -1.90 -9.53
CA ARG A 80 16.83 -1.89 -10.93
C ARG A 80 17.13 -0.45 -11.35
N GLU A 81 18.41 -0.14 -11.52
CA GLU A 81 18.80 0.99 -12.37
C GLU A 81 18.55 0.58 -13.82
N ARG A 82 17.76 1.35 -14.57
CA ARG A 82 17.77 1.25 -16.04
C ARG A 82 18.79 2.23 -16.58
N ASP A 83 19.89 1.72 -17.10
CA ASP A 83 20.75 2.50 -17.99
C ASP A 83 20.08 2.59 -19.37
N CYS A 84 19.69 3.80 -19.76
CA CYS A 84 19.27 4.06 -21.13
C CYS A 84 20.51 4.02 -22.04
N ASN A 85 20.68 2.93 -22.80
CA ASN A 85 21.77 2.73 -23.76
C ASN A 85 21.76 3.67 -24.99
N TYR A 86 20.96 4.74 -24.98
CA TYR A 86 21.00 5.76 -26.03
C TYR A 86 21.99 6.87 -25.64
N THR A 87 22.96 7.12 -26.51
CA THR A 87 23.86 8.27 -26.47
C THR A 87 23.03 9.55 -26.23
N ASN A 88 23.20 10.17 -25.05
CA ASN A 88 22.52 11.37 -24.52
C ASN A 88 21.31 11.19 -23.60
N CYS A 89 20.93 9.97 -23.20
CA CYS A 89 19.90 9.80 -22.19
C CYS A 89 20.49 9.95 -20.77
N LYS A 90 20.66 11.19 -20.29
CA LYS A 90 21.17 11.50 -18.94
C LYS A 90 20.09 11.41 -17.84
N VAL A 91 19.13 10.49 -17.95
CA VAL A 91 18.10 10.31 -16.94
C VAL A 91 18.27 8.94 -16.32
N LYS A 92 18.89 8.91 -15.13
CA LYS A 92 18.74 7.77 -14.23
C LYS A 92 17.30 7.78 -13.73
N VAL A 93 16.49 6.86 -14.23
CA VAL A 93 15.15 6.65 -13.68
C VAL A 93 15.24 5.47 -12.72
N GLU A 94 15.13 5.74 -11.43
CA GLU A 94 14.90 4.71 -10.44
C GLU A 94 13.50 4.14 -10.68
N ARG A 95 13.43 2.89 -11.14
CA ARG A 95 12.14 2.23 -11.39
C ARG A 95 12.04 1.01 -10.51
N PHE A 96 11.12 1.07 -9.54
CA PHE A 96 10.64 -0.09 -8.81
C PHE A 96 9.60 -0.86 -9.63
N ASP A 97 9.80 -0.99 -10.96
CA ASP A 97 8.89 -1.66 -11.91
C ASP A 97 8.59 -3.13 -11.53
N VAL A 98 9.35 -3.70 -10.59
CA VAL A 98 9.18 -5.06 -10.07
C VAL A 98 8.12 -5.11 -8.96
N ALA A 99 7.87 -4.01 -8.24
CA ALA A 99 6.99 -3.97 -7.08
C ALA A 99 5.55 -4.40 -7.43
N LYS A 100 5.03 -3.98 -8.60
CA LYS A 100 3.71 -4.41 -9.09
C LYS A 100 3.59 -5.93 -9.29
N ASN A 101 4.63 -6.57 -9.83
CA ASN A 101 4.66 -8.02 -10.02
C ASN A 101 4.78 -8.75 -8.69
N MET A 102 5.57 -8.21 -7.75
CA MET A 102 5.68 -8.79 -6.43
C MET A 102 4.39 -8.65 -5.63
N ILE A 103 3.68 -7.52 -5.75
CA ILE A 103 2.34 -7.38 -5.18
C ILE A 103 1.39 -8.41 -5.79
N LEU A 104 1.43 -8.61 -7.12
CA LEU A 104 0.65 -9.66 -7.77
C LEU A 104 0.97 -11.05 -7.21
N ASP A 105 2.26 -11.40 -7.08
CA ASP A 105 2.71 -12.67 -6.51
C ASP A 105 2.19 -12.84 -5.07
N GLN A 106 2.29 -11.80 -4.24
CA GLN A 106 1.79 -11.84 -2.85
C GLN A 106 0.26 -11.95 -2.78
N VAL A 107 -0.47 -11.35 -3.72
CA VAL A 107 -1.94 -11.53 -3.82
C VAL A 107 -2.26 -12.97 -4.22
N LEU A 108 -1.52 -13.56 -5.17
CA LEU A 108 -1.70 -14.96 -5.58
C LEU A 108 -1.42 -15.92 -4.43
N ASP A 109 -0.32 -15.74 -3.72
CA ASP A 109 0.03 -16.56 -2.54
C ASP A 109 -1.09 -16.54 -1.50
N GLN A 110 -1.60 -15.35 -1.13
CA GLN A 110 -2.68 -15.24 -0.17
C GLN A 110 -4.02 -15.82 -0.66
N VAL A 111 -4.29 -15.83 -1.97
CA VAL A 111 -5.45 -16.54 -2.52
C VAL A 111 -5.30 -18.05 -2.36
N LEU A 112 -4.11 -18.59 -2.69
CA LEU A 112 -3.83 -20.02 -2.58
C LEU A 112 -3.86 -20.50 -1.12
N GLU A 113 -3.33 -19.70 -0.20
CA GLU A 113 -3.33 -19.96 1.25
C GLU A 113 -4.71 -19.72 1.90
N LYS A 114 -5.70 -19.19 1.15
CA LYS A 114 -7.01 -18.76 1.65
C LYS A 114 -6.95 -17.71 2.76
N GLU A 115 -5.89 -16.90 2.74
CA GLU A 115 -5.68 -15.80 3.69
C GLU A 115 -6.14 -14.44 3.14
N LEU A 116 -6.37 -14.34 1.82
CA LEU A 116 -6.80 -13.08 1.21
C LEU A 116 -8.23 -12.74 1.66
N SER A 117 -8.36 -11.56 2.26
CA SER A 117 -9.65 -11.00 2.69
C SER A 117 -10.55 -10.69 1.50
N ARG A 118 -11.85 -10.51 1.73
CA ARG A 118 -12.78 -10.07 0.67
C ARG A 118 -12.46 -8.68 0.17
N ASN A 119 -12.02 -7.80 1.06
CA ASN A 119 -11.63 -6.42 0.75
C ASN A 119 -10.10 -6.34 0.69
N VAL A 120 -9.59 -5.71 -0.36
CA VAL A 120 -8.15 -5.60 -0.61
C VAL A 120 -7.81 -4.13 -0.84
N LEU A 121 -6.94 -3.60 0.00
CA LEU A 121 -6.38 -2.26 -0.13
C LEU A 121 -5.02 -2.34 -0.83
N ILE A 122 -4.90 -1.66 -1.97
CA ILE A 122 -3.63 -1.42 -2.66
C ILE A 122 -3.23 0.03 -2.43
N ILE A 123 -2.07 0.25 -1.82
CA ILE A 123 -1.45 1.56 -1.65
C ILE A 123 -0.30 1.65 -2.65
N SER A 124 -0.39 2.56 -3.62
CA SER A 124 0.63 2.74 -4.64
C SER A 124 0.58 4.12 -5.27
N GLY A 125 1.76 4.69 -5.54
CA GLY A 125 1.91 5.88 -6.36
C GLY A 125 1.87 5.62 -7.87
N ASP A 126 2.02 4.37 -8.30
CA ASP A 126 1.89 3.96 -9.70
C ASP A 126 0.46 3.45 -9.99
N SER A 127 -0.05 3.79 -11.17
CA SER A 127 -1.37 3.39 -11.68
C SER A 127 -1.35 2.06 -12.45
N ASP A 128 -0.19 1.50 -12.78
CA ASP A 128 -0.09 0.28 -13.57
C ASP A 128 -0.20 -1.02 -12.72
N PHE A 129 -1.42 -1.30 -12.26
CA PHE A 129 -1.77 -2.53 -11.52
C PHE A 129 -2.84 -3.38 -12.24
N SER A 130 -3.04 -3.14 -13.54
CA SER A 130 -4.12 -3.74 -14.34
C SER A 130 -4.26 -5.26 -14.16
N THR A 131 -3.15 -5.99 -14.16
CA THR A 131 -3.15 -7.45 -13.99
C THR A 131 -3.61 -7.88 -12.60
N THR A 132 -3.12 -7.22 -11.55
CA THR A 132 -3.53 -7.46 -10.15
C THR A 132 -5.01 -7.18 -9.96
N LEU A 133 -5.51 -6.08 -10.53
CA LEU A 133 -6.93 -5.71 -10.45
C LEU A 133 -7.83 -6.73 -11.14
N GLN A 134 -7.47 -7.16 -12.35
CA GLN A 134 -8.22 -8.21 -13.06
C GLN A 134 -8.25 -9.53 -12.27
N MET A 135 -7.15 -9.89 -11.61
CA MET A 135 -7.08 -11.08 -10.76
C MET A 135 -8.03 -10.95 -9.56
N LEU A 136 -8.02 -9.81 -8.87
CA LEU A 136 -8.90 -9.54 -7.73
C LEU A 136 -10.38 -9.58 -8.14
N GLU A 137 -10.72 -8.96 -9.26
CA GLU A 137 -12.08 -8.95 -9.82
C GLU A 137 -12.56 -10.37 -10.16
N ARG A 138 -11.74 -11.16 -10.86
CA ARG A 138 -12.05 -12.57 -11.19
C ARG A 138 -12.28 -13.42 -9.94
N ASN A 139 -11.60 -13.10 -8.84
CA ASN A 139 -11.74 -13.75 -7.54
C ASN A 139 -12.81 -13.07 -6.65
N LYS A 140 -13.66 -12.22 -7.22
CA LYS A 140 -14.78 -11.52 -6.55
C LYS A 140 -14.35 -10.72 -5.31
N ARG A 141 -13.20 -10.07 -5.40
CA ARG A 141 -12.64 -9.23 -4.34
C ARG A 141 -13.03 -7.77 -4.54
N ASN A 142 -13.36 -7.11 -3.45
CA ASN A 142 -13.57 -5.67 -3.41
C ASN A 142 -12.21 -4.99 -3.40
N THR A 143 -11.98 -4.06 -4.31
CA THR A 143 -10.72 -3.32 -4.38
C THR A 143 -10.89 -1.93 -3.80
N LEU A 144 -10.01 -1.60 -2.85
CA LEU A 144 -9.83 -0.28 -2.25
C LEU A 144 -8.45 0.25 -2.67
N LYS A 145 -8.30 1.56 -2.84
CA LYS A 145 -7.03 2.14 -3.30
C LYS A 145 -6.62 3.35 -2.48
N ALA A 146 -5.32 3.48 -2.22
CA ALA A 146 -4.73 4.76 -1.86
C ALA A 146 -3.69 5.12 -2.92
N VAL A 147 -3.84 6.30 -3.51
CA VAL A 147 -3.14 6.70 -4.73
C VAL A 147 -2.52 8.08 -4.60
N ASN A 148 -1.52 8.39 -5.43
CA ASN A 148 -1.00 9.75 -5.55
C ASN A 148 -1.94 10.63 -6.40
N GLU A 149 -1.76 11.95 -6.34
CA GLU A 149 -2.60 12.93 -7.05
C GLU A 149 -2.54 12.79 -8.57
N ASP A 150 -1.47 12.22 -9.11
CA ASP A 150 -1.23 12.02 -10.53
C ASP A 150 -1.78 10.69 -11.07
N ALA A 151 -2.47 9.91 -10.24
CA ALA A 151 -3.07 8.65 -10.65
C ALA A 151 -4.10 8.83 -11.76
N THR A 152 -4.14 7.88 -12.69
CA THR A 152 -5.04 7.97 -13.85
C THR A 152 -6.52 7.79 -13.42
N PRO A 153 -7.47 8.50 -14.05
CA PRO A 153 -8.89 8.36 -13.72
C PRO A 153 -9.39 6.92 -13.82
N ASP A 154 -9.05 6.20 -14.90
CA ASP A 154 -9.42 4.79 -15.09
C ASP A 154 -8.95 3.90 -13.93
N TYR A 155 -7.74 4.17 -13.40
CA TYR A 155 -7.24 3.44 -12.25
C TYR A 155 -8.04 3.79 -10.99
N ILE A 156 -8.40 5.05 -10.76
CA ILE A 156 -9.21 5.45 -9.61
C ILE A 156 -10.61 4.83 -9.68
N GLU A 157 -11.27 4.92 -10.83
CA GLU A 157 -12.66 4.48 -11.05
C GLU A 157 -12.82 2.95 -10.95
N SER A 158 -11.75 2.19 -11.14
CA SER A 158 -11.79 0.73 -10.99
C SER A 158 -11.91 0.27 -9.52
N ALA A 159 -11.79 1.16 -8.54
CA ALA A 159 -11.92 0.82 -7.12
C ALA A 159 -13.33 1.10 -6.60
N GLN A 160 -13.74 0.31 -5.61
CA GLN A 160 -14.97 0.58 -4.86
C GLN A 160 -14.85 1.88 -4.04
N HIS A 161 -13.65 2.15 -3.53
CA HIS A 161 -13.34 3.38 -2.83
C HIS A 161 -11.86 3.72 -3.01
N ALA A 162 -11.54 5.01 -3.12
CA ALA A 162 -10.19 5.50 -3.26
C ALA A 162 -9.91 6.67 -2.30
N TRP A 163 -8.66 6.79 -1.85
CA TRP A 163 -8.15 7.94 -1.12
C TRP A 163 -6.89 8.47 -1.79
N LEU A 164 -6.63 9.77 -1.60
CA LEU A 164 -5.27 10.28 -1.78
C LEU A 164 -4.39 9.73 -0.67
N TRP A 165 -3.21 9.22 -1.03
CA TRP A 165 -2.28 8.60 -0.10
C TRP A 165 -1.82 9.58 0.97
N ASP A 166 -1.44 10.80 0.59
CA ASP A 166 -0.98 11.82 1.52
C ASP A 166 -2.03 12.20 2.57
N ASP A 167 -3.32 12.21 2.16
CA ASP A 167 -4.42 12.45 3.09
C ASP A 167 -4.69 11.26 4.01
N MET A 168 -4.63 10.04 3.46
CA MET A 168 -4.75 8.82 4.26
C MET A 168 -3.62 8.78 5.29
N ALA A 169 -2.38 8.95 4.87
CA ALA A 169 -1.17 8.88 5.67
C ALA A 169 -1.02 9.96 6.74
N THR A 170 -1.88 10.99 6.75
CA THR A 170 -1.82 12.10 7.72
C THR A 170 -3.09 12.26 8.58
N ARG A 171 -4.12 11.43 8.37
CA ARG A 171 -5.46 11.66 8.95
C ARG A 171 -5.49 11.81 10.48
N ALA A 172 -4.94 10.87 11.24
CA ALA A 172 -4.85 10.95 12.70
C ALA A 172 -3.76 11.93 13.17
N ALA A 173 -2.74 12.20 12.34
CA ALA A 173 -1.75 13.25 12.61
C ALA A 173 -2.39 14.65 12.59
N LYS A 174 -3.45 14.87 11.78
CA LYS A 174 -4.24 16.11 11.77
C LYS A 174 -5.11 16.29 13.04
N THR A 175 -5.38 15.21 13.79
CA THR A 175 -6.23 15.25 15.00
C THR A 175 -5.47 15.45 16.32
N ILE A 176 -4.17 15.73 16.32
CA ILE A 176 -3.47 16.14 17.55
C ILE A 176 -3.80 17.62 17.80
N PRO A 177 -4.56 17.97 18.87
CA PRO A 177 -4.75 19.37 19.21
C PRO A 177 -3.41 19.94 19.68
N LEU A 178 -3.00 21.05 19.05
CA LEU A 178 -2.06 22.01 19.60
C LEU A 178 -2.61 22.47 20.96
N ASN A 179 -2.15 21.85 22.05
CA ASN A 179 -2.10 22.42 23.40
C ASN A 179 -1.32 21.48 24.31
N LEU A 180 0.01 21.56 24.27
CA LEU A 180 0.89 21.25 25.38
C LEU A 180 2.13 22.18 25.28
N VAL A 181 1.93 23.42 25.72
CA VAL A 181 2.93 24.25 26.43
C VAL A 181 2.31 24.59 27.76
#